data_AF-A0A7S0KTX4-F1
#
_entry.id   AF-A0A7S0KTX4-F1
#
_cell.length_a   1.000
_cell.length_b   1.000
_cell.length_c   1.000
_cell.angle_alpha   90.00
_cell.angle_beta   90.00
_cell.angle_gamma   90.00
#
_symmetry.space_group_name_H-M   'P 1'
#
loop_
_entity.id
_entity.type
_entity.pdbx_description
1 polymer ?
#
loop_
_entity_poly.entity_id
_entity_poly.type
_entity_poly.pdbx_seq_one_letter_code
_entity_poly.pdbx_strand_id
1 'polypeptide(L)'
;RRWFCPHSRRCVACERWSCEECGVVCGDGEDVAALVEQIDPHVVFIDFDRTLCTTKSGSSPARGSHRLDAELWNVVTGGRLCRTKTDQSETRDVRVVTRNSHVDDIRAFMARHVAGGDSVVGSTPSLDAIPPVHHVGKGASKGRVIREVLEETAASLAGRLNPEESTGVGGGGVRAVFVDDSAAELLDPEVASVPGLTKVLFSRVLA
;
A
#
# COMPACT_ATOMS: atom_id res chain seq x y z
N ARG A 1 -21.37 9.26 11.26
CA ARG A 1 -20.69 10.51 10.83
C ARG A 1 -19.16 10.39 10.98
N ARG A 2 -18.51 9.28 10.60
CA ARG A 2 -17.07 9.07 10.86
C ARG A 2 -16.15 9.44 9.69
N TRP A 3 -16.71 9.80 8.52
CA TRP A 3 -15.94 9.95 7.27
C TRP A 3 -15.99 11.37 6.71
N PHE A 4 -16.29 12.34 7.57
CA PHE A 4 -16.44 13.74 7.21
C PHE A 4 -15.17 14.48 7.62
N CYS A 5 -14.54 15.15 6.66
CA CYS A 5 -13.39 15.99 6.92
C CYS A 5 -13.83 17.22 7.73
N PRO A 6 -13.26 17.48 8.92
CA PRO A 6 -13.61 18.65 9.71
C PRO A 6 -13.13 19.96 9.07
N HIS A 7 -12.06 19.91 8.27
CA HIS A 7 -11.42 21.07 7.65
C HIS A 7 -12.23 21.60 6.44
N SER A 8 -12.73 20.71 5.58
CA SER A 8 -13.48 21.08 4.37
C SER A 8 -15.00 20.94 4.49
N ARG A 9 -15.47 20.29 5.56
CA ARG A 9 -16.87 19.89 5.73
C ARG A 9 -17.41 19.10 4.53
N ARG A 10 -16.62 18.15 4.03
CA ARG A 10 -16.98 17.23 2.96
C ARG A 10 -16.82 15.77 3.39
N CYS A 11 -17.65 14.89 2.84
CA CYS A 11 -17.54 13.45 3.08
C CYS A 11 -16.45 12.86 2.18
N VAL A 12 -15.36 12.38 2.77
CA VAL A 12 -14.23 11.76 2.04
C VAL A 12 -14.69 10.58 1.21
N ALA A 13 -15.58 9.74 1.75
CA ALA A 13 -16.07 8.56 1.04
C ALA A 13 -17.04 8.89 -0.12
N CYS A 14 -17.98 9.81 0.09
CA CYS A 14 -19.02 10.11 -0.89
C CYS A 14 -18.53 11.08 -1.97
N GLU A 15 -17.73 12.07 -1.58
CA GLU A 15 -17.28 13.15 -2.46
C GLU A 15 -15.88 12.93 -3.00
N ARG A 16 -15.19 11.84 -2.58
CA ARG A 16 -13.80 11.56 -2.92
C ARG A 16 -12.90 12.77 -2.66
N TRP A 17 -13.11 13.40 -1.51
CA TRP A 17 -12.43 14.64 -1.15
C TRP A 17 -11.03 14.37 -0.59
N SER A 18 -10.01 14.91 -1.28
CA SER A 18 -8.64 14.99 -0.76
C SER A 18 -8.49 16.12 0.25
N CYS A 19 -7.82 15.88 1.37
CA CYS A 19 -7.55 16.87 2.40
C CYS A 19 -6.12 16.72 2.92
N GLU A 20 -5.31 17.75 2.70
CA GLU A 20 -3.92 17.84 3.15
C GLU A 20 -3.80 17.75 4.67
N GLU A 21 -4.63 18.49 5.42
CA GLU A 21 -4.65 18.45 6.89
C GLU A 21 -5.06 17.08 7.45
N CYS A 22 -5.89 16.31 6.74
CA CYS A 22 -6.21 14.93 7.13
C CYS A 22 -5.15 13.92 6.68
N GLY A 23 -4.21 14.33 5.81
CA GLY A 23 -3.27 13.45 5.14
C GLY A 23 -3.94 12.40 4.24
N VAL A 24 -5.11 12.73 3.67
CA VAL A 24 -5.86 11.82 2.79
C VAL A 24 -5.88 12.38 1.37
N VAL A 25 -5.40 11.59 0.42
CA VAL A 25 -5.49 11.83 -1.01
C VAL A 25 -6.50 10.85 -1.60
N CYS A 26 -7.34 11.29 -2.52
CA CYS A 26 -8.21 10.41 -3.31
C CYS A 26 -7.66 10.31 -4.72
N GLY A 27 -7.59 9.09 -5.26
CA GLY A 27 -7.05 8.86 -6.60
C GLY A 27 -7.14 7.40 -7.05
N ASP A 28 -6.78 7.17 -8.31
CA ASP A 28 -6.68 5.85 -8.92
C ASP A 28 -5.23 5.31 -8.92
N GLY A 29 -4.94 4.33 -9.78
CA GLY A 29 -3.64 3.70 -9.86
C GLY A 29 -2.54 4.64 -10.40
N GLU A 30 -2.89 5.50 -11.36
CA GLU A 30 -1.96 6.49 -11.91
C GLU A 30 -1.63 7.56 -10.86
N ASP A 31 -2.66 8.03 -10.13
CA ASP A 31 -2.48 8.97 -9.02
C ASP A 31 -1.59 8.39 -7.92
N VAL A 32 -1.77 7.12 -7.57
CA VAL A 32 -0.92 6.43 -6.58
C VAL A 32 0.52 6.33 -7.06
N ALA A 33 0.74 5.95 -8.33
CA ALA A 33 2.08 5.85 -8.89
C ALA A 33 2.80 7.20 -8.86
N ALA A 34 2.15 8.27 -9.33
CA ALA A 34 2.69 9.63 -9.30
C ALA A 34 2.97 10.10 -7.86
N LEU A 35 2.07 9.80 -6.92
CA LEU A 35 2.25 10.16 -5.51
C LEU A 35 3.43 9.42 -4.87
N VAL A 36 3.62 8.13 -5.17
CA VAL A 36 4.76 7.34 -4.69
C VAL A 36 6.07 7.87 -5.26
N GLU A 37 6.11 8.28 -6.53
CA GLU A 37 7.29 8.92 -7.12
C GLU A 37 7.59 10.27 -6.47
N GLN A 38 6.56 11.08 -6.20
CA GLN A 38 6.71 12.39 -5.59
C GLN A 38 7.16 12.33 -4.12
N ILE A 39 6.55 11.43 -3.32
CA ILE A 39 6.85 11.31 -1.89
C ILE A 39 8.17 10.57 -1.67
N ASP A 40 8.55 9.70 -2.59
CA ASP A 40 9.65 8.74 -2.44
C ASP A 40 9.60 8.03 -1.06
N PRO A 41 8.53 7.25 -0.79
CA PRO A 41 8.33 6.63 0.50
C PRO A 41 9.30 5.47 0.71
N HIS A 42 9.74 5.28 1.94
CA HIS A 42 10.52 4.11 2.33
C HIS A 42 9.65 2.84 2.32
N VAL A 43 8.37 2.98 2.66
CA VAL A 43 7.40 1.87 2.71
C VAL A 43 6.08 2.23 2.03
N VAL A 44 5.56 1.33 1.20
CA VAL A 44 4.21 1.40 0.63
C VAL A 44 3.38 0.22 1.14
N PHE A 45 2.26 0.52 1.79
CA PHE A 45 1.26 -0.43 2.22
C PHE A 45 0.07 -0.41 1.26
N ILE A 46 -0.37 -1.57 0.81
CA ILE A 46 -1.48 -1.67 -0.15
C ILE A 46 -2.50 -2.71 0.34
N ASP A 47 -3.78 -2.33 0.43
CA ASP A 47 -4.84 -3.31 0.61
C ASP A 47 -5.00 -4.23 -0.62
N PHE A 48 -5.55 -5.42 -0.42
CA PHE A 48 -5.74 -6.36 -1.51
C PHE A 48 -7.09 -6.24 -2.21
N ASP A 49 -8.21 -6.34 -1.49
CA ASP A 49 -9.52 -6.51 -2.12
C ASP A 49 -10.07 -5.16 -2.60
N ARG A 50 -10.48 -5.07 -3.86
CA ARG A 50 -10.92 -3.82 -4.53
C ARG A 50 -9.88 -2.71 -4.61
N THR A 51 -8.73 -2.89 -3.97
CA THR A 51 -7.56 -2.03 -4.06
C THR A 51 -6.57 -2.62 -5.07
N LEU A 52 -5.61 -3.45 -4.64
CA LEU A 52 -4.65 -4.09 -5.55
C LEU A 52 -5.33 -5.08 -6.52
N CYS A 53 -6.37 -5.79 -6.11
CA CYS A 53 -7.05 -6.82 -6.88
C CYS A 53 -8.55 -6.53 -7.02
N THR A 54 -9.18 -6.97 -8.12
CA THR A 54 -10.64 -6.85 -8.32
C THR A 54 -11.47 -7.80 -7.46
N THR A 55 -10.86 -8.56 -6.55
CA THR A 55 -11.59 -9.42 -5.61
C THR A 55 -12.60 -8.61 -4.80
N LYS A 56 -13.79 -9.19 -4.62
CA LYS A 56 -14.73 -8.66 -3.63
C LYS A 56 -14.19 -8.99 -2.24
N SER A 57 -14.41 -8.11 -1.27
CA SER A 57 -13.96 -8.27 0.12
C SER A 57 -14.10 -9.71 0.64
N GLY A 58 -12.97 -10.30 1.04
CA GLY A 58 -12.88 -11.65 1.59
C GLY A 58 -12.98 -12.80 0.57
N SER A 59 -13.04 -12.51 -0.73
CA SER A 59 -13.09 -13.56 -1.76
C SER A 59 -11.68 -14.03 -2.12
N SER A 60 -11.51 -15.34 -2.29
CA SER A 60 -10.25 -15.88 -2.81
C SER A 60 -10.00 -15.41 -4.25
N PRO A 61 -8.82 -14.86 -4.58
CA PRO A 61 -8.46 -14.50 -5.96
C PRO A 61 -8.26 -15.72 -6.87
N ALA A 62 -8.17 -16.93 -6.31
CA ALA A 62 -8.07 -18.16 -7.10
C ALA A 62 -9.38 -18.54 -7.80
N ARG A 63 -10.52 -17.94 -7.41
CA ARG A 63 -11.84 -18.29 -7.92
C ARG A 63 -12.43 -17.13 -8.70
N GLY A 64 -12.59 -17.29 -10.01
CA GLY A 64 -13.22 -16.30 -10.89
C GLY A 64 -12.22 -15.48 -11.70
N SER A 65 -12.73 -14.51 -12.46
CA SER A 65 -11.93 -13.63 -13.32
C SER A 65 -11.47 -12.39 -12.54
N HIS A 66 -10.52 -12.58 -11.64
CA HIS A 66 -9.88 -11.49 -10.90
C HIS A 66 -8.63 -10.98 -11.61
N ARG A 67 -8.32 -9.70 -11.43
CA ARG A 67 -7.18 -9.02 -12.03
C ARG A 67 -6.53 -8.10 -11.01
N LEU A 68 -5.20 -7.98 -11.08
CA LEU A 68 -4.49 -6.92 -10.38
C LEU A 68 -4.73 -5.58 -11.09
N ASP A 69 -4.69 -4.49 -10.34
CA ASP A 69 -4.56 -3.15 -10.89
C ASP A 69 -3.17 -2.99 -11.52
N ALA A 70 -3.09 -2.57 -12.78
CA ALA A 70 -1.84 -2.54 -13.52
C ALA A 70 -0.85 -1.53 -12.91
N GLU A 71 -1.33 -0.33 -12.57
CA GLU A 71 -0.46 0.72 -12.04
C GLU A 71 -0.04 0.45 -10.60
N LEU A 72 -0.94 -0.04 -9.74
CA LEU A 72 -0.52 -0.48 -8.41
C LEU A 72 0.46 -1.66 -8.49
N TRP A 73 0.31 -2.55 -9.48
CA TRP A 73 1.25 -3.64 -9.69
C TRP A 73 2.61 -3.15 -10.22
N ASN A 74 2.63 -2.10 -11.04
CA ASN A 74 3.84 -1.41 -11.45
C ASN A 74 4.54 -0.78 -10.24
N VAL A 75 3.82 -0.22 -9.26
CA VAL A 75 4.41 0.24 -8.00
C VAL A 75 5.04 -0.93 -7.22
N VAL A 76 4.32 -2.06 -7.10
CA VAL A 76 4.81 -3.26 -6.40
C VAL A 76 6.07 -3.84 -7.04
N THR A 77 6.16 -3.85 -8.36
CA THR A 77 7.25 -4.49 -9.12
C THR A 77 8.37 -3.53 -9.51
N GLY A 78 8.05 -2.26 -9.76
CA GLY A 78 8.99 -1.19 -10.11
C GLY A 78 10.00 -0.91 -9.00
N GLY A 79 9.59 -1.00 -7.73
CA GLY A 79 10.51 -0.93 -6.59
C GLY A 79 11.56 -2.07 -6.56
N ARG A 80 11.36 -3.15 -7.32
CA ARG A 80 12.26 -4.33 -7.38
C ARG A 80 13.12 -4.38 -8.64
N LEU A 81 12.68 -3.78 -9.74
CA LEU A 81 13.40 -3.77 -11.03
C LEU A 81 14.63 -2.87 -11.04
N CYS A 82 14.75 -1.92 -10.10
CA CYS A 82 15.94 -1.08 -9.91
C CYS A 82 17.10 -1.78 -9.16
N ARG A 83 17.05 -3.11 -8.95
CA ARG A 83 18.18 -3.91 -8.43
C ARG A 83 19.31 -4.05 -9.47
N THR A 84 19.89 -2.95 -9.93
CA THR A 84 21.28 -3.02 -10.42
C THR A 84 22.19 -2.80 -9.22
N LYS A 85 23.12 -3.73 -8.98
CA LYS A 85 24.01 -3.77 -7.80
C LYS A 85 24.91 -2.53 -7.60
N THR A 86 24.79 -1.54 -8.48
CA THR A 86 25.67 -0.38 -8.61
C THR A 86 25.01 0.93 -8.20
N ASP A 87 23.68 0.97 -8.08
CA ASP A 87 22.96 2.16 -7.62
C ASP A 87 22.52 1.97 -6.17
N GLN A 88 22.97 2.82 -5.27
CA GLN A 88 22.54 2.83 -3.85
C GLN A 88 21.11 3.39 -3.69
N SER A 89 20.31 3.42 -4.77
CA SER A 89 18.90 3.78 -4.70
C SER A 89 18.19 2.69 -3.90
N GLU A 90 17.82 3.01 -2.65
CA GLU A 90 17.16 2.09 -1.74
C GLU A 90 15.89 1.55 -2.40
N THR A 91 15.83 0.23 -2.58
CA THR A 91 14.61 -0.43 -3.06
C THR A 91 13.49 -0.15 -2.06
N ARG A 92 12.42 0.51 -2.50
CA ARG A 92 11.24 0.79 -1.68
C ARG A 92 10.63 -0.50 -1.15
N ASP A 93 10.33 -0.56 0.15
CA ASP A 93 9.65 -1.71 0.75
C ASP A 93 8.16 -1.64 0.41
N VAL A 94 7.59 -2.73 -0.11
CA VAL A 94 6.16 -2.79 -0.45
C VAL A 94 5.54 -3.97 0.27
N ARG A 95 4.46 -3.71 1.01
CA ARG A 95 3.75 -4.71 1.82
C ARG A 95 2.26 -4.70 1.53
N VAL A 96 1.67 -5.89 1.36
CA VAL A 96 0.21 -6.04 1.25
C VAL A 96 -0.38 -6.20 2.63
N VAL A 97 -1.36 -5.37 3.00
CA VAL A 97 -2.03 -5.40 4.31
C VAL A 97 -3.53 -5.58 4.11
N THR A 98 -4.03 -6.79 4.35
CA THR A 98 -5.38 -7.18 3.97
C THR A 98 -6.16 -7.83 5.11
N ARG A 99 -7.49 -7.72 5.07
CA ARG A 99 -8.40 -8.52 5.92
C ARG A 99 -8.80 -9.84 5.28
N ASN A 100 -8.35 -10.11 4.06
CA ASN A 100 -8.68 -11.33 3.36
C ASN A 100 -7.90 -12.51 3.97
N SER A 101 -8.63 -13.52 4.45
CA SER A 101 -8.06 -14.70 5.11
C SER A 101 -7.43 -15.69 4.13
N HIS A 102 -7.65 -15.54 2.82
CA HIS A 102 -7.10 -16.38 1.77
C HIS A 102 -5.65 -16.01 1.41
N VAL A 103 -4.78 -15.87 2.42
CA VAL A 103 -3.40 -15.38 2.27
C VAL A 103 -2.60 -16.21 1.27
N ASP A 104 -2.71 -17.54 1.32
CA ASP A 104 -1.96 -18.42 0.43
C ASP A 104 -2.43 -18.30 -1.03
N ASP A 105 -3.74 -18.15 -1.24
CA ASP A 105 -4.29 -17.91 -2.57
C ASP A 105 -3.84 -16.55 -3.12
N ILE A 106 -3.78 -15.52 -2.27
CA ILE A 106 -3.28 -14.18 -2.61
C ILE A 106 -1.81 -14.25 -3.04
N ARG A 107 -0.97 -14.91 -2.25
CA ARG A 107 0.45 -15.11 -2.57
C ARG A 107 0.61 -15.85 -3.89
N ALA A 108 -0.08 -16.97 -4.07
CA ALA A 108 -0.03 -17.75 -5.30
C ALA A 108 -0.54 -16.94 -6.52
N PHE A 109 -1.57 -16.11 -6.32
CA PHE A 109 -2.11 -15.24 -7.36
C PHE A 109 -1.10 -14.17 -7.82
N MET A 110 -0.45 -13.48 -6.88
CA MET A 110 0.60 -12.51 -7.19
C MET A 110 1.83 -13.17 -7.83
N ALA A 111 2.23 -14.34 -7.33
CA ALA A 111 3.41 -15.04 -7.84
C ALA A 111 3.24 -15.48 -9.30
N ARG A 112 2.01 -15.84 -9.71
CA ARG A 112 1.67 -16.09 -11.12
C ARG A 112 1.73 -14.84 -11.99
N HIS A 113 1.39 -13.67 -11.45
CA HIS A 113 1.50 -12.41 -12.19
C HIS A 113 2.96 -12.00 -12.39
N VAL A 114 3.84 -12.22 -11.41
CA VAL A 114 5.29 -12.01 -11.57
C VAL A 114 5.86 -12.90 -12.68
N ALA A 115 5.37 -14.15 -12.78
CA ALA A 115 5.82 -15.10 -13.79
C ALA A 115 5.32 -14.80 -15.23
N GLY A 116 4.65 -13.66 -15.45
CA GLY A 116 4.28 -13.19 -16.78
C GLY A 116 2.89 -13.58 -17.27
N GLY A 117 2.07 -14.25 -16.45
CA GLY A 117 0.68 -14.59 -16.79
C GLY A 117 0.52 -15.50 -18.02
N ASP A 118 0.19 -16.78 -17.80
CA ASP A 118 0.06 -17.84 -18.82
C ASP A 118 1.34 -18.16 -19.60
N SER A 119 2.01 -19.26 -19.19
CA SER A 119 3.26 -19.89 -19.71
C SER A 119 4.45 -19.53 -18.82
N VAL A 120 4.98 -20.43 -17.98
CA VAL A 120 5.68 -21.67 -18.37
C VAL A 120 5.37 -22.77 -17.37
N VAL A 121 4.88 -23.92 -17.87
CA VAL A 121 4.83 -25.17 -17.11
C VAL A 121 6.26 -25.58 -16.78
N GLY A 122 6.68 -25.44 -15.52
CA GLY A 122 7.96 -25.97 -15.04
C GLY A 122 8.77 -25.06 -14.11
N SER A 123 8.43 -23.78 -13.98
CA SER A 123 9.09 -22.88 -13.04
C SER A 123 8.19 -22.66 -11.82
N THR A 124 8.60 -23.16 -10.66
CA THR A 124 7.95 -22.80 -9.39
C THR A 124 8.07 -21.29 -9.20
N PRO A 125 6.96 -20.55 -9.15
CA PRO A 125 7.01 -19.11 -9.00
C PRO A 125 7.62 -18.78 -7.62
N SER A 126 8.69 -17.98 -7.61
CA SER A 126 9.40 -17.65 -6.38
C SER A 126 8.56 -16.69 -5.54
N LEU A 127 8.27 -17.10 -4.30
CA LEU A 127 7.60 -16.26 -3.32
C LEU A 127 8.49 -15.07 -2.88
N ASP A 128 9.81 -15.14 -3.10
CA ASP A 128 10.72 -14.02 -2.83
C ASP A 128 10.48 -12.86 -3.80
N ALA A 129 9.81 -13.12 -4.93
CA ALA A 129 9.53 -12.12 -5.95
C ALA A 129 8.24 -11.34 -5.70
N ILE A 130 7.43 -11.72 -4.69
CA ILE A 130 6.21 -11.00 -4.30
C ILE A 130 6.41 -10.20 -2.99
N PRO A 131 5.62 -9.14 -2.75
CA PRO A 131 5.62 -8.45 -1.47
C PRO A 131 5.12 -9.34 -0.32
N PRO A 132 5.61 -9.12 0.92
CA PRO A 132 5.00 -9.71 2.12
C PRO A 132 3.50 -9.42 2.18
N VAL A 133 2.73 -10.42 2.63
CA VAL A 133 1.28 -10.30 2.83
C VAL A 133 0.98 -10.45 4.32
N HIS A 134 0.43 -9.39 4.91
CA HIS A 134 0.02 -9.31 6.30
C HIS A 134 -1.50 -9.43 6.38
N HIS A 135 -1.98 -10.47 7.05
CA HIS A 135 -3.40 -10.66 7.33
C HIS A 135 -3.79 -10.00 8.64
N VAL A 136 -4.81 -9.16 8.59
CA VAL A 136 -5.39 -8.46 9.74
C VAL A 136 -6.73 -9.09 10.07
N GLY A 137 -6.75 -9.85 11.17
CA GLY A 137 -7.93 -10.56 11.65
C GLY A 137 -9.09 -9.63 12.01
N LYS A 138 -10.27 -10.23 12.17
CA LYS A 138 -11.50 -9.51 12.56
C LYS A 138 -11.28 -8.75 13.88
N GLY A 139 -11.64 -7.47 13.89
CA GLY A 139 -11.54 -6.60 15.06
C GLY A 139 -10.14 -6.02 15.33
N ALA A 140 -9.12 -6.47 14.60
CA ALA A 140 -7.80 -5.83 14.63
C ALA A 140 -7.74 -4.66 13.63
N SER A 141 -6.92 -3.65 13.93
CA SER A 141 -6.64 -2.56 13.00
C SER A 141 -5.43 -2.87 12.11
N LYS A 142 -5.47 -2.40 10.85
CA LYS A 142 -4.31 -2.37 9.97
C LYS A 142 -3.23 -1.41 10.47
N GLY A 143 -3.60 -0.39 11.24
CA GLY A 143 -2.69 0.59 11.84
C GLY A 143 -1.67 -0.04 12.79
N ARG A 144 -2.01 -1.18 13.42
CA ARG A 144 -1.04 -1.95 14.20
C ARG A 144 0.10 -2.50 13.34
N VAL A 145 -0.24 -3.18 12.23
CA VAL A 145 0.74 -3.73 11.29
C VAL A 145 1.59 -2.60 10.71
N ILE A 146 0.95 -1.51 10.27
CA ILE A 146 1.66 -0.36 9.70
C ILE A 146 2.70 0.18 10.70
N ARG A 147 2.33 0.38 11.97
CA ARG A 147 3.27 0.88 12.99
C ARG A 147 4.43 -0.07 13.25
N GLU A 148 4.16 -1.37 13.43
CA GLU A 148 5.20 -2.38 13.66
C GLU A 148 6.24 -2.35 12.51
N VAL A 149 5.79 -2.25 11.26
CA VAL A 149 6.67 -2.16 10.08
C VAL A 149 7.44 -0.84 10.01
N LEU A 150 6.81 0.28 10.35
CA LEU A 150 7.49 1.57 10.36
C LEU A 150 8.56 1.65 11.45
N GLU A 151 8.32 1.02 12.60
CA GLU A 151 9.32 0.89 13.67
C GLU A 151 10.52 0.04 13.23
N GLU A 152 10.28 -1.11 12.58
CA GLU A 152 11.34 -1.93 11.97
C GLU A 152 12.16 -1.14 10.95
N THR A 153 11.46 -0.39 10.09
CA THR A 153 12.10 0.41 9.03
C THR A 153 12.91 1.55 9.63
N ALA A 154 12.37 2.25 10.63
CA ALA A 154 13.06 3.32 11.34
C ALA A 154 14.33 2.81 12.01
N ALA A 155 14.26 1.64 12.65
CA ALA A 155 15.41 0.99 13.27
C ALA A 155 16.48 0.62 12.22
N SER A 156 16.08 0.14 11.04
CA SER A 156 17.00 -0.18 9.94
C SER A 156 17.64 1.05 9.29
N LEU A 157 16.99 2.22 9.38
CA LEU A 157 17.46 3.49 8.82
C LEU A 157 18.16 4.39 9.87
N ALA A 158 18.18 3.97 11.14
CA ALA A 158 18.80 4.71 12.22
C ALA A 158 20.28 5.01 11.90
N GLY A 159 20.65 6.29 11.89
CA GLY A 159 22.00 6.76 11.55
C GLY A 159 22.30 6.92 10.05
N ARG A 160 21.32 6.66 9.17
CA ARG A 160 21.44 6.85 7.71
C ARG A 160 20.58 8.01 7.17
N LEU A 161 19.60 8.48 7.94
CA LEU A 161 18.73 9.61 7.58
C LEU A 161 19.42 10.95 7.88
N ASN A 162 19.24 11.94 6.99
CA ASN A 162 19.84 13.26 7.17
C ASN A 162 19.08 14.10 8.23
N PRO A 163 19.76 15.01 8.96
CA PRO A 163 19.13 15.94 9.90
C PRO A 163 18.04 16.84 9.26
N GLU A 164 18.12 17.11 7.96
CA GLU A 164 17.12 17.91 7.24
C GLU A 164 15.86 17.13 6.86
N GLU A 165 15.95 15.80 6.71
CA GLU A 165 14.77 14.92 6.67
C GLU A 165 14.09 14.82 8.05
N SER A 166 14.74 15.36 9.09
CA SER A 166 14.23 15.40 10.46
C SER A 166 13.24 16.52 10.75
N THR A 167 13.15 17.54 9.89
CA THR A 167 12.46 18.82 10.21
C THR A 167 11.31 19.20 9.27
N GLY A 168 11.02 18.40 8.24
CA GLY A 168 9.77 18.53 7.48
C GLY A 168 8.54 18.34 8.37
N VAL A 169 7.41 18.95 8.03
CA VAL A 169 6.14 18.87 8.77
C VAL A 169 5.73 17.39 8.90
N GLY A 170 6.15 16.74 9.99
CA GLY A 170 6.16 15.27 10.10
C GLY A 170 7.38 14.66 10.81
N GLY A 171 8.39 15.44 11.21
CA GLY A 171 9.41 15.07 12.20
C GLY A 171 10.15 13.76 11.96
N GLY A 172 11.18 13.75 11.10
CA GLY A 172 12.23 12.71 11.05
C GLY A 172 11.79 11.27 11.01
N GLY A 173 10.61 11.03 10.44
CA GLY A 173 9.97 9.74 10.39
C GLY A 173 10.15 9.06 9.05
N VAL A 174 10.06 7.73 9.08
CA VAL A 174 9.90 6.90 7.89
C VAL A 174 8.71 7.41 7.08
N ARG A 175 8.98 7.99 5.90
CA ARG A 175 7.95 8.34 4.90
C ARG A 175 7.23 7.08 4.43
N ALA A 176 5.89 7.08 4.48
CA ALA A 176 5.11 5.94 4.05
C ALA A 176 3.80 6.33 3.37
N VAL A 177 3.33 5.45 2.50
CA VAL A 177 2.03 5.57 1.82
C VAL A 177 1.18 4.35 2.18
N PHE A 178 -0.09 4.56 2.53
CA PHE A 178 -1.07 3.49 2.70
C PHE A 178 -2.25 3.66 1.75
N VAL A 179 -2.48 2.66 0.90
CA VAL A 179 -3.51 2.66 -0.14
C VAL A 179 -4.62 1.68 0.23
N ASP A 180 -5.86 2.16 0.29
CA ASP A 180 -7.05 1.35 0.63
C ASP A 180 -8.30 1.93 -0.04
N ASP A 181 -9.22 1.09 -0.50
CA ASP A 181 -10.50 1.53 -1.10
C ASP A 181 -11.53 1.97 -0.05
N SER A 182 -11.26 1.69 1.24
CA SER A 182 -12.16 1.96 2.35
C SER A 182 -11.72 3.19 3.16
N ALA A 183 -12.52 4.26 3.06
CA ALA A 183 -12.37 5.43 3.93
C ALA A 183 -12.45 5.07 5.43
N ALA A 184 -13.14 3.98 5.78
CA ALA A 184 -13.22 3.52 7.16
C ALA A 184 -11.88 2.94 7.67
N GLU A 185 -11.11 2.29 6.81
CA GLU A 185 -9.77 1.78 7.16
C GLU A 185 -8.77 2.93 7.25
N LEU A 186 -8.81 3.89 6.32
CA LEU A 186 -7.91 5.05 6.33
C LEU A 186 -8.14 5.98 7.52
N LEU A 187 -9.40 6.11 7.96
CA LEU A 187 -9.79 6.94 9.10
C LEU A 187 -9.90 6.15 10.40
N ASP A 188 -9.47 4.89 10.42
CA ASP A 188 -9.33 4.12 11.64
C ASP A 188 -8.38 4.87 12.60
N PRO A 189 -8.71 5.03 13.90
CA PRO A 189 -7.90 5.81 14.82
C PRO A 189 -6.43 5.35 14.92
N GLU A 190 -6.15 4.06 14.75
CA GLU A 190 -4.77 3.55 14.78
C GLU A 190 -4.01 3.84 13.49
N VAL A 191 -4.69 3.94 12.35
CA VAL A 191 -4.09 4.35 11.07
C VAL A 191 -3.92 5.87 11.03
N ALA A 192 -4.95 6.61 11.45
CA ALA A 192 -4.96 8.07 11.43
C ALA A 192 -3.95 8.70 12.39
N SER A 193 -3.54 7.97 13.44
CA SER A 193 -2.53 8.43 14.40
C SER A 193 -1.09 8.14 13.99
N VAL A 194 -0.85 7.47 12.85
CA VAL A 194 0.50 7.17 12.36
C VAL A 194 1.16 8.45 11.81
N PRO A 195 2.24 8.97 12.41
CA PRO A 195 2.94 10.14 11.90
C PRO A 195 3.61 9.85 10.56
N GLY A 196 3.59 10.82 9.64
CA GLY A 196 4.26 10.69 8.33
C GLY A 196 3.59 9.70 7.35
N LEU A 197 2.41 9.18 7.68
CA LEU A 197 1.66 8.28 6.81
C LEU A 197 0.71 9.06 5.89
N THR A 198 1.04 9.10 4.60
CA THR A 198 0.09 9.58 3.58
C THR A 198 -0.91 8.47 3.26
N LYS A 199 -2.20 8.77 3.35
CA LYS A 199 -3.29 7.82 3.12
C LYS A 199 -3.91 8.09 1.75
N VAL A 200 -4.11 7.04 0.96
CA VAL A 200 -4.76 7.14 -0.34
C VAL A 200 -6.07 6.36 -0.33
N LEU A 201 -7.18 7.09 -0.48
CA LEU A 201 -8.49 6.52 -0.77
C LEU A 201 -8.54 6.13 -2.24
N PHE A 202 -8.26 4.86 -2.49
CA PHE A 202 -8.20 4.32 -3.82
C PHE A 202 -9.58 4.26 -4.47
N SER A 203 -9.63 4.59 -5.75
CA SER A 203 -10.79 4.39 -6.61
C SER A 203 -10.34 3.78 -7.91
N ARG A 204 -10.71 2.53 -8.16
CA ARG A 204 -10.41 1.89 -9.43
C ARG A 204 -11.15 2.58 -10.57
N VAL A 205 -10.44 2.94 -11.65
CA VAL A 205 -11.07 3.33 -12.91
C VAL A 205 -11.73 2.09 -13.49
N LEU A 206 -13.04 2.14 -13.67
CA LEU A 206 -13.76 1.10 -14.42
C LEU A 206 -13.55 1.39 -15.90
N ALA A 207 -12.61 0.68 -16.52
CA ALA A 207 -12.49 0.58 -17.96
C ALA A 207 -13.61 -0.31 -18.54
#